data_AF-A0A3A5M9Y0-F1
#
_entry.id   AF-A0A3A5M9Y0-F1
#
_cell.length_a   1.000
_cell.length_b   1.000
_cell.length_c   1.000
_cell.angle_alpha   90.00
_cell.angle_beta   90.00
_cell.angle_gamma   90.00
#
_symmetry.space_group_name_H-M   'P 1'
#
loop_
_entity.id
_entity.type
_entity.pdbx_description
1 polymer ?
#
loop_
_entity_poly.entity_id
_entity_poly.type
_entity_poly.pdbx_seq_one_letter_code
_entity_poly.pdbx_strand_id
1 'polypeptide(L)'
;MLDEYVQQWSAIQTVRAAGLGLEDIFMTFLALAGDADELEVEGYFSGIMMLPAPQRDLLAQAVNELLDSTGSTADGAHYSDQYSASLSGHSDYLRPLTLSPDRYDFSASPVGDHSTSSGTVAFSAAHATDPFGCDPHLNDVEFRRLHALYESRLLESGAEERFDRITRQARDHFGVSSASITLITEDLQVIKSVVGSLGQDLPRNLSLCARTIEQDRTLVIADASTDPEWRDHPLVAGRPGVRFYAGHPVCTAGGWRIGALCLMDDRSRTFTENDAQALRYLAAQVQMQM
;
A
#
# COMPACT_ATOMS: atom_id res chain seq x y z
N MET A 1 8.40 15.60 -7.53
CA MET A 1 8.25 14.16 -7.81
C MET A 1 7.01 13.68 -7.11
N LEU A 2 6.24 12.83 -7.77
CA LEU A 2 5.12 12.10 -7.22
C LEU A 2 5.66 10.95 -6.36
N ASP A 3 5.00 10.68 -5.23
CA ASP A 3 5.31 9.50 -4.43
C ASP A 3 5.10 8.22 -5.26
N GLU A 4 5.97 7.24 -5.08
CA GLU A 4 5.98 6.03 -5.89
C GLU A 4 4.75 5.13 -5.70
N TYR A 5 4.20 5.10 -4.49
CA TYR A 5 2.96 4.36 -4.19
C TYR A 5 1.76 5.08 -4.76
N VAL A 6 1.77 6.42 -4.76
CA VAL A 6 0.76 7.23 -5.44
C VAL A 6 0.77 6.97 -6.94
N GLN A 7 1.97 6.93 -7.54
CA GLN A 7 2.15 6.64 -8.96
C GLN A 7 1.62 5.24 -9.31
N GLN A 8 2.05 4.21 -8.58
CA GLN A 8 1.62 2.83 -8.78
C GLN A 8 0.11 2.69 -8.60
N TRP A 9 -0.45 3.25 -7.53
CA TRP A 9 -1.89 3.23 -7.30
C TRP A 9 -2.65 3.86 -8.46
N SER A 10 -2.20 5.02 -8.97
CA SER A 10 -2.84 5.67 -10.12
C SER A 10 -2.85 4.74 -11.32
N ALA A 11 -1.71 4.12 -11.65
CA ALA A 11 -1.63 3.20 -12.77
C ALA A 11 -2.58 1.99 -12.59
N ILE A 12 -2.64 1.39 -11.40
CA ILE A 12 -3.55 0.29 -11.08
C ILE A 12 -5.02 0.70 -11.22
N GLN A 13 -5.40 1.89 -10.74
CA GLN A 13 -6.77 2.38 -10.87
C GLN A 13 -7.15 2.62 -12.32
N THR A 14 -6.27 3.24 -13.10
CA THR A 14 -6.48 3.47 -14.53
C THR A 14 -6.72 2.16 -15.27
N VAL A 15 -5.84 1.18 -15.06
CA VAL A 15 -5.95 -0.16 -15.69
C VAL A 15 -7.28 -0.83 -15.35
N ARG A 16 -7.71 -0.76 -14.09
CA ARG A 16 -8.99 -1.34 -13.66
C ARG A 16 -10.19 -0.59 -14.22
N ALA A 17 -10.17 0.73 -14.19
CA ALA A 17 -11.27 1.57 -14.67
C ALA A 17 -11.48 1.42 -16.18
N ALA A 18 -10.38 1.30 -16.94
CA ALA A 18 -10.42 1.10 -18.39
C ALA A 18 -10.53 -0.37 -18.81
N GLY A 19 -10.40 -1.33 -17.87
CA GLY A 19 -10.47 -2.76 -18.17
C GLY A 19 -9.32 -3.24 -19.07
N LEU A 20 -8.12 -2.66 -18.91
CA LEU A 20 -6.95 -3.01 -19.73
C LEU A 20 -6.37 -4.37 -19.32
N GLY A 21 -5.98 -5.17 -20.31
CA GLY A 21 -5.29 -6.45 -20.10
C GLY A 21 -3.81 -6.24 -19.78
N LEU A 22 -3.26 -7.02 -18.84
CA LEU A 22 -1.83 -6.95 -18.50
C LEU A 22 -0.92 -7.37 -19.66
N GLU A 23 -1.37 -8.30 -20.51
CA GLU A 23 -0.65 -8.71 -21.72
C GLU A 23 -0.46 -7.54 -22.70
N ASP A 24 -1.52 -6.77 -22.96
CA ASP A 24 -1.46 -5.61 -23.86
C ASP A 24 -0.55 -4.50 -23.29
N ILE A 25 -0.63 -4.29 -21.97
CA ILE A 25 0.23 -3.33 -21.26
C ILE A 25 1.69 -3.76 -21.36
N PHE A 26 1.98 -5.05 -21.11
CA PHE A 26 3.34 -5.59 -21.20
C PHE A 26 3.91 -5.46 -22.63
N MET A 27 3.12 -5.79 -23.65
CA MET A 27 3.55 -5.65 -25.04
C MET A 27 3.85 -4.20 -25.44
N THR A 28 3.02 -3.25 -24.98
CA THR A 28 3.24 -1.82 -25.22
C THR A 28 4.47 -1.31 -24.46
N PHE A 29 4.62 -1.73 -23.20
CA PHE A 29 5.78 -1.41 -22.36
C PHE A 29 7.11 -1.89 -22.98
N LEU A 30 7.15 -3.11 -23.53
CA LEU A 30 8.30 -3.62 -24.26
C LEU A 30 8.61 -2.78 -25.51
N ALA A 31 7.57 -2.36 -26.25
CA ALA A 31 7.74 -1.50 -27.42
C ALA A 31 8.34 -0.13 -27.05
N LEU A 32 8.11 0.33 -25.83
CA LEU A 32 8.68 1.55 -25.23
C LEU A 32 10.06 1.33 -24.60
N ALA A 33 10.70 0.18 -24.84
CA ALA A 33 12.00 -0.22 -24.31
C ALA A 33 12.03 -0.39 -22.77
N GLY A 34 10.93 -0.86 -22.19
CA GLY A 34 10.90 -1.38 -20.82
C GLY A 34 11.84 -2.58 -20.63
N ASP A 35 12.47 -2.68 -19.45
CA ASP A 35 13.47 -3.72 -19.14
C ASP A 35 13.02 -4.74 -18.08
N ALA A 36 11.86 -4.53 -17.45
CA ALA A 36 11.28 -5.45 -16.49
C ALA A 36 10.61 -6.64 -17.19
N ASP A 37 10.67 -7.81 -16.57
CA ASP A 37 9.99 -9.00 -17.10
C ASP A 37 8.47 -9.00 -16.82
N GLU A 38 7.76 -9.95 -17.43
CA GLU A 38 6.30 -10.04 -17.32
C GLU A 38 5.82 -10.24 -15.87
N LEU A 39 6.53 -11.05 -15.08
CA LEU A 39 6.20 -11.29 -13.67
C LEU A 39 6.43 -10.05 -12.82
N GLU A 40 7.46 -9.27 -13.12
CA GLU A 40 7.72 -8.00 -12.45
C GLU A 40 6.63 -6.96 -12.76
N VAL A 41 6.17 -6.90 -14.01
CA VAL A 41 5.04 -6.05 -14.42
C VAL A 41 3.73 -6.50 -13.76
N GLU A 42 3.44 -7.80 -13.72
CA GLU A 42 2.29 -8.34 -12.99
C GLU A 42 2.36 -8.03 -11.49
N GLY A 43 3.55 -8.20 -10.90
CA GLY A 43 3.81 -7.87 -9.50
C GLY A 43 3.59 -6.39 -9.20
N TYR A 44 3.99 -5.51 -10.12
CA TYR A 44 3.74 -4.08 -10.04
C TYR A 44 2.24 -3.76 -10.07
N PHE A 45 1.48 -4.28 -11.02
CA PHE A 45 0.03 -4.01 -11.10
C PHE A 45 -0.81 -4.75 -10.04
N SER A 46 -0.23 -5.75 -9.39
CA SER A 46 -0.81 -6.43 -8.22
C SER A 46 -0.50 -5.71 -6.91
N GLY A 47 0.35 -4.67 -6.91
CA GLY A 47 0.80 -3.97 -5.72
C GLY A 47 1.72 -4.80 -4.81
N ILE A 48 2.32 -5.86 -5.35
CA ILE A 48 3.19 -6.80 -4.62
C ILE A 48 4.64 -6.31 -4.62
N MET A 49 5.03 -5.53 -5.63
CA MET A 49 6.38 -4.98 -5.74
C MET A 49 6.38 -3.59 -6.36
N MET A 50 7.40 -2.80 -6.04
CA MET A 50 7.62 -1.48 -6.65
C MET A 50 8.76 -1.56 -7.67
N LEU A 51 8.53 -1.03 -8.87
CA LEU A 51 9.57 -0.92 -9.90
C LEU A 51 10.33 0.42 -9.80
N PRO A 52 11.55 0.53 -10.34
CA PRO A 52 12.28 1.80 -10.40
C PRO A 52 11.52 2.87 -11.18
N ALA A 53 11.70 4.14 -10.81
CA ALA A 53 10.98 5.27 -11.41
C ALA A 53 10.97 5.30 -12.97
N PRO A 54 12.09 5.02 -13.68
CA PRO A 54 12.08 4.96 -15.14
C PRO A 54 11.13 3.91 -15.70
N GLN A 55 11.08 2.73 -15.08
CA GLN A 55 10.17 1.65 -15.49
C GLN A 55 8.72 1.99 -15.17
N ARG A 56 8.45 2.64 -14.03
CA ARG A 56 7.10 3.11 -13.69
C ARG A 56 6.58 4.16 -14.67
N ASP A 57 7.45 5.06 -15.13
CA ASP A 57 7.09 6.06 -16.14
C ASP A 57 6.79 5.44 -17.50
N LEU A 58 7.54 4.41 -17.91
CA LEU A 58 7.26 3.64 -19.12
C LEU A 58 5.96 2.84 -19.01
N LEU A 59 5.64 2.28 -17.84
CA LEU A 59 4.36 1.63 -17.59
C LEU A 59 3.20 2.62 -17.61
N ALA A 60 3.37 3.80 -17.02
CA ALA A 60 2.38 4.87 -17.10
C ALA A 60 2.16 5.31 -18.56
N GLN A 61 3.23 5.45 -19.35
CA GLN A 61 3.15 5.74 -20.78
C GLN A 61 2.38 4.64 -21.53
N ALA A 62 2.72 3.37 -21.32
CA ALA A 62 2.06 2.23 -21.96
C ALA A 62 0.56 2.20 -21.67
N VAL A 63 0.18 2.44 -20.41
CA VAL A 63 -1.23 2.52 -19.99
C VAL A 63 -1.94 3.66 -20.70
N ASN A 64 -1.34 4.84 -20.78
CA ASN A 64 -1.94 6.00 -21.42
C ASN A 64 -2.07 5.84 -22.94
N GLU A 65 -1.09 5.25 -23.62
CA GLU A 65 -1.20 4.92 -25.05
C GLU A 65 -2.35 3.94 -25.33
N LEU A 66 -2.56 2.98 -24.43
CA LEU A 66 -3.69 2.05 -24.53
C LEU A 66 -5.03 2.75 -24.29
N LEU A 67 -5.13 3.69 -23.34
CA LEU A 67 -6.34 4.50 -23.17
C LEU A 67 -6.70 5.24 -24.47
N ASP A 68 -5.73 5.89 -25.10
CA ASP A 68 -5.93 6.62 -26.35
C ASP A 68 -6.35 5.69 -27.49
N SER A 69 -5.71 4.52 -27.61
CA SER A 69 -6.04 3.54 -28.65
C SER A 69 -7.44 2.92 -28.48
N THR A 70 -7.92 2.80 -27.25
CA THR A 70 -9.22 2.22 -26.92
C THR A 70 -10.34 3.27 -26.87
N GLY A 71 -10.01 4.57 -26.90
CA GLY A 71 -10.96 5.66 -26.72
C GLY A 71 -11.57 5.69 -25.32
N SER A 72 -10.87 5.15 -24.32
CA SER A 72 -11.32 5.11 -22.93
C SER A 72 -11.40 6.51 -22.34
N THR A 73 -12.44 6.77 -21.56
CA THR A 73 -12.61 8.05 -20.83
C THR A 73 -12.08 7.97 -19.40
N ALA A 74 -11.35 6.90 -19.06
CA ALA A 74 -10.74 6.75 -17.75
C ALA A 74 -9.58 7.73 -17.55
N ASP A 75 -9.29 8.04 -16.30
CA ASP A 75 -8.21 8.97 -15.96
C ASP A 75 -6.84 8.34 -16.24
N GLY A 76 -5.90 9.15 -16.74
CA GLY A 76 -4.56 8.68 -17.10
C GLY A 76 -3.72 8.21 -15.91
N ALA A 77 -2.83 7.27 -16.18
CA ALA A 77 -1.81 6.84 -15.24
C ALA A 77 -0.75 7.95 -15.09
N HIS A 78 -0.47 8.34 -13.84
CA HIS A 78 0.46 9.43 -13.57
C HIS A 78 1.94 9.02 -13.72
N TYR A 79 2.77 10.01 -14.03
CA TYR A 79 4.23 9.89 -14.10
C TYR A 79 4.89 10.30 -12.78
N SER A 80 6.16 9.92 -12.63
CA SER A 80 6.97 10.16 -11.44
C SER A 80 7.26 11.64 -11.21
N ASP A 81 7.22 12.47 -12.26
CA ASP A 81 7.30 13.92 -12.14
C ASP A 81 6.63 14.67 -13.31
N GLN A 82 6.61 16.00 -13.18
CA GLN A 82 6.01 16.89 -14.17
C GLN A 82 6.82 16.95 -15.48
N TYR A 83 8.11 16.66 -15.45
CA TYR A 83 8.95 16.66 -16.64
C TYR A 83 8.60 15.45 -17.52
N SER A 84 8.57 14.24 -16.95
CA SER A 84 8.08 13.03 -17.63
C SER A 84 6.66 13.21 -18.15
N ALA A 85 5.75 13.75 -17.33
CA ALA A 85 4.38 14.04 -17.75
C ALA A 85 4.32 14.99 -18.95
N SER A 86 5.14 16.04 -18.99
CA SER A 86 5.17 17.00 -20.10
C SER A 86 5.70 16.41 -21.42
N LEU A 87 6.65 15.49 -21.33
CA LEU A 87 7.24 14.83 -22.50
C LEU A 87 6.37 13.70 -23.06
N SER A 88 5.47 13.16 -22.23
CA SER A 88 4.63 12.02 -22.60
C SER A 88 3.65 12.31 -23.75
N GLY A 89 3.30 13.57 -23.97
CA GLY A 89 2.17 13.96 -24.84
C GLY A 89 0.79 13.70 -24.22
N HIS A 90 0.73 13.14 -23.00
CA HIS A 90 -0.51 12.77 -22.31
C HIS A 90 -0.82 13.67 -21.11
N SER A 91 -0.17 14.82 -20.98
CA SER A 91 -0.37 15.75 -19.85
C SER A 91 -1.84 16.14 -19.65
N ASP A 92 -2.60 16.20 -20.73
CA ASP A 92 -3.99 16.64 -20.74
C ASP A 92 -4.97 15.56 -20.23
N TYR A 93 -4.53 14.29 -20.18
CA TYR A 93 -5.26 13.16 -19.59
C TYR A 93 -5.02 13.01 -18.09
N LEU A 94 -4.03 13.73 -17.54
CA LEU A 94 -3.68 13.69 -16.13
C LEU A 94 -4.55 14.71 -15.39
N ARG A 95 -5.60 14.24 -14.71
CA ARG A 95 -6.43 15.15 -13.90
C ARG A 95 -5.62 15.72 -12.73
N PRO A 96 -5.82 17.00 -12.37
CA PRO A 96 -5.19 17.59 -11.21
C PRO A 96 -5.61 16.84 -9.94
N LEU A 97 -4.67 16.13 -9.32
CA LEU A 97 -4.87 15.47 -8.03
C LEU A 97 -5.26 16.53 -7.01
N THR A 98 -6.53 16.56 -6.61
CA THR A 98 -7.03 17.48 -5.58
C THR A 98 -7.26 16.65 -4.33
N LEU A 99 -6.40 16.83 -3.35
CA LEU A 99 -6.46 16.10 -2.10
C LEU A 99 -7.60 16.67 -1.27
N SER A 100 -8.71 15.94 -1.16
CA SER A 100 -9.81 16.26 -0.26
C SER A 100 -9.82 15.27 0.91
N PRO A 101 -10.11 15.71 2.14
CA PRO A 101 -10.02 14.90 3.38
C PRO A 101 -10.88 13.65 3.44
N ASP A 102 -11.75 13.40 2.45
CA ASP A 102 -12.71 12.30 2.52
C ASP A 102 -12.65 11.33 1.33
N ARG A 103 -11.98 11.65 0.20
CA ARG A 103 -11.79 10.80 -1.01
C ARG A 103 -10.69 11.33 -1.95
N TYR A 104 -10.20 10.49 -2.87
CA TYR A 104 -9.70 10.95 -4.18
C TYR A 104 -10.88 11.52 -4.96
N ASP A 105 -10.92 12.85 -5.09
CA ASP A 105 -11.82 13.49 -6.03
C ASP A 105 -10.99 14.23 -7.09
N PHE A 106 -11.39 14.09 -8.34
CA PHE A 106 -10.77 14.81 -9.44
C PHE A 106 -11.51 16.14 -9.59
N SER A 107 -10.81 17.28 -9.49
CA SER A 107 -11.43 18.62 -9.42
C SER A 107 -12.23 19.08 -10.64
N ALA A 108 -12.29 18.29 -11.72
CA ALA A 108 -13.06 18.59 -12.92
C ALA A 108 -13.64 17.30 -13.48
N SER A 109 -14.86 17.29 -14.03
CA SER A 109 -15.46 16.14 -14.74
C SER A 109 -14.52 15.53 -15.79
N PRO A 110 -14.72 14.25 -16.18
CA PRO A 110 -13.94 13.61 -17.24
C PRO A 110 -13.88 14.51 -18.47
N VAL A 111 -12.69 14.65 -19.08
CA VAL A 111 -12.54 15.40 -20.32
C VAL A 111 -13.44 14.72 -21.37
N GLY A 112 -14.49 15.41 -21.82
CA GLY A 112 -15.49 14.90 -22.77
C GLY A 112 -16.95 15.18 -22.43
N ASP A 113 -17.26 15.70 -21.24
CA ASP A 113 -18.65 15.99 -20.85
C ASP A 113 -19.05 17.45 -21.16
N HIS A 114 -19.77 17.67 -22.28
CA HIS A 114 -20.39 18.96 -22.62
C HIS A 114 -21.80 19.10 -22.03
N SER A 115 -21.97 18.73 -20.76
CA SER A 115 -23.26 18.81 -20.07
C SER A 115 -23.20 19.86 -18.95
N THR A 116 -23.69 21.04 -19.25
CA THR A 116 -23.92 22.14 -18.31
C THR A 116 -24.89 21.75 -17.20
N SER A 117 -24.56 22.00 -15.92
CA SER A 117 -25.29 22.96 -15.05
C SER A 117 -24.84 22.94 -13.58
N SER A 118 -24.31 24.09 -13.14
CA SER A 118 -24.73 24.88 -11.96
C SER A 118 -24.90 24.23 -10.59
N GLY A 119 -24.06 24.64 -9.63
CA GLY A 119 -24.29 24.42 -8.20
C GLY A 119 -23.19 24.99 -7.29
N THR A 120 -22.84 26.26 -7.44
CA THR A 120 -21.85 26.93 -6.58
C THR A 120 -22.39 27.11 -5.15
N VAL A 121 -21.70 26.53 -4.16
CA VAL A 121 -21.71 27.06 -2.78
C VAL A 121 -20.27 27.25 -2.36
N ALA A 122 -19.86 28.51 -2.29
CA ALA A 122 -18.54 28.91 -1.84
C ALA A 122 -18.46 28.80 -0.31
N PHE A 123 -17.37 28.19 0.19
CA PHE A 123 -16.89 28.46 1.54
C PHE A 123 -15.45 28.97 1.49
N SER A 124 -15.27 30.12 2.13
CA SER A 124 -14.09 30.96 2.16
C SER A 124 -12.88 30.25 2.76
N ALA A 125 -11.78 30.21 2.02
CA ALA A 125 -10.46 29.86 2.54
C ALA A 125 -9.99 30.95 3.53
N ALA A 126 -9.81 30.58 4.79
CA ALA A 126 -9.00 31.34 5.72
C ALA A 126 -7.64 30.64 5.82
N HIS A 127 -6.60 31.34 5.39
CA HIS A 127 -5.20 30.99 5.59
C HIS A 127 -4.92 30.59 7.04
N ALA A 128 -4.36 29.39 7.22
CA ALA A 128 -3.55 29.06 8.39
C ALA A 128 -2.27 28.39 7.89
N THR A 129 -1.18 29.16 7.90
CA THR A 129 0.18 28.65 7.86
C THR A 129 0.47 27.96 9.20
N ASP A 130 0.65 26.65 9.20
CA ASP A 130 1.06 25.88 10.39
C ASP A 130 2.57 26.11 10.66
N PRO A 131 3.01 26.46 11.89
CA PRO A 131 4.41 26.76 12.19
C PRO A 131 5.32 25.54 12.35
N PHE A 132 4.81 24.32 12.22
CA PHE A 132 5.62 23.10 12.29
C PHE A 132 5.74 22.50 10.89
N GLY A 133 6.92 22.64 10.29
CA GLY A 133 7.23 22.09 8.97
C GLY A 133 6.99 20.58 8.92
N CYS A 134 5.79 20.18 8.55
CA CYS A 134 5.45 18.85 8.10
C CYS A 134 5.44 18.90 6.57
N ASP A 135 6.19 18.02 5.93
CA ASP A 135 6.21 17.91 4.47
C ASP A 135 4.79 17.58 3.97
N PRO A 136 4.17 18.43 3.14
CA PRO A 136 2.80 18.22 2.67
C PRO A 136 2.62 16.89 1.93
N HIS A 137 3.69 16.33 1.34
CA HIS A 137 3.63 15.05 0.63
C HIS A 137 3.52 13.82 1.55
N LEU A 138 4.03 13.90 2.79
CA LEU A 138 3.95 12.80 3.76
C LEU A 138 2.52 12.63 4.31
N ASN A 139 1.77 13.74 4.42
CA ASN A 139 0.36 13.71 4.82
C ASN A 139 -0.53 13.05 3.76
N ASP A 140 -0.19 13.18 2.48
CA ASP A 140 -0.99 12.63 1.38
C ASP A 140 -0.93 11.10 1.30
N VAL A 141 0.26 10.52 1.50
CA VAL A 141 0.47 9.06 1.45
C VAL A 141 -0.23 8.38 2.61
N GLU A 142 -0.09 8.93 3.81
CA GLU A 142 -0.75 8.38 5.00
C GLU A 142 -2.27 8.52 4.90
N PHE A 143 -2.76 9.67 4.40
CA PHE A 143 -4.18 9.89 4.14
C PHE A 143 -4.75 8.83 3.18
N ARG A 144 -4.07 8.52 2.07
CA ARG A 144 -4.45 7.47 1.11
C ARG A 144 -4.56 6.10 1.76
N ARG A 145 -3.53 5.75 2.53
CA ARG A 145 -3.42 4.47 3.20
C ARG A 145 -4.58 4.30 4.20
N LEU A 146 -4.88 5.34 4.97
CA LEU A 146 -6.02 5.35 5.89
C LEU A 146 -7.35 5.23 5.15
N HIS A 147 -7.55 6.00 4.08
CA HIS A 147 -8.75 5.90 3.26
C HIS A 147 -8.95 4.48 2.72
N ALA A 148 -7.90 3.87 2.16
CA ALA A 148 -7.95 2.49 1.68
C ALA A 148 -8.23 1.47 2.80
N LEU A 149 -7.72 1.71 4.01
CA LEU A 149 -8.07 0.90 5.18
C LEU A 149 -9.56 1.01 5.52
N TYR A 150 -10.11 2.22 5.57
CA TYR A 150 -11.54 2.41 5.89
C TYR A 150 -12.45 1.84 4.79
N GLU A 151 -12.11 2.02 3.52
CA GLU A 151 -12.86 1.44 2.40
C GLU A 151 -12.89 -0.10 2.42
N SER A 152 -11.85 -0.74 2.96
CA SER A 152 -11.83 -2.20 3.11
C SER A 152 -12.90 -2.74 4.08
N ARG A 153 -13.46 -1.89 4.96
CA ARG A 153 -14.39 -2.26 6.03
C ARG A 153 -13.90 -3.38 6.97
N LEU A 154 -12.59 -3.65 6.97
CA LEU A 154 -12.00 -4.69 7.82
C LEU A 154 -11.99 -4.33 9.31
N LEU A 155 -11.94 -3.03 9.62
CA LEU A 155 -12.04 -2.50 11.00
C LEU A 155 -13.44 -2.65 11.60
N GLU A 156 -14.48 -2.63 10.75
CA GLU A 156 -15.88 -2.71 11.19
C GLU A 156 -16.35 -4.15 11.38
N SER A 157 -15.67 -5.09 10.72
CA SER A 157 -15.96 -6.51 10.83
C SER A 157 -15.23 -7.10 12.05
N GLY A 158 -15.95 -7.89 12.83
CA GLY A 158 -15.38 -8.61 13.97
C GLY A 158 -14.40 -9.72 13.56
N ALA A 159 -14.25 -10.73 14.40
CA ALA A 159 -13.46 -11.91 14.05
C ALA A 159 -14.08 -12.64 12.85
N GLU A 160 -13.24 -13.03 11.90
CA GLU A 160 -13.67 -13.71 10.68
C GLU A 160 -12.80 -14.95 10.43
N GLU A 161 -13.46 -16.11 10.33
CA GLU A 161 -12.80 -17.41 10.21
C GLU A 161 -11.86 -17.51 9.00
N ARG A 162 -12.13 -16.75 7.92
CA ARG A 162 -11.25 -16.69 6.74
C ARG A 162 -9.85 -16.16 7.07
N PHE A 163 -9.76 -15.18 7.98
CA PHE A 163 -8.48 -14.64 8.46
C PHE A 163 -7.89 -15.51 9.57
N ASP A 164 -8.72 -16.01 10.50
CA ASP A 164 -8.27 -16.87 11.60
C ASP A 164 -7.60 -18.16 11.11
N ARG A 165 -8.10 -18.73 10.01
CA ARG A 165 -7.48 -19.89 9.36
C ARG A 165 -6.06 -19.59 8.88
N ILE A 166 -5.83 -18.43 8.26
CA ILE A 166 -4.51 -18.02 7.76
C ILE A 166 -3.58 -17.72 8.94
N THR A 167 -4.06 -17.05 9.98
CA THR A 167 -3.28 -16.77 11.19
C THR A 167 -2.85 -18.07 11.89
N ARG A 168 -3.73 -19.07 12.00
CA ARG A 168 -3.37 -20.40 12.54
C ARG A 168 -2.33 -21.09 11.67
N GLN A 169 -2.52 -21.06 10.35
CA GLN A 169 -1.57 -21.64 9.40
C GLN A 169 -0.19 -20.99 9.53
N ALA A 170 -0.11 -19.66 9.64
CA ALA A 170 1.14 -18.95 9.83
C ALA A 170 1.82 -19.37 11.14
N ARG A 171 1.09 -19.35 12.27
CA ARG A 171 1.64 -19.79 13.56
C ARG A 171 2.21 -21.21 13.48
N ASP A 172 1.43 -22.14 12.94
CA ASP A 172 1.78 -23.56 12.91
C ASP A 172 2.92 -23.86 11.93
N HIS A 173 2.93 -23.20 10.76
CA HIS A 173 3.98 -23.35 9.75
C HIS A 173 5.35 -22.89 10.26
N PHE A 174 5.42 -21.72 10.89
CA PHE A 174 6.67 -21.17 11.43
C PHE A 174 6.98 -21.65 12.85
N GLY A 175 6.05 -22.39 13.46
CA GLY A 175 6.16 -22.90 14.82
C GLY A 175 6.39 -21.82 15.87
N VAL A 176 5.88 -20.60 15.66
CA VAL A 176 6.03 -19.43 16.55
C VAL A 176 4.98 -19.43 17.67
N SER A 177 5.24 -18.74 18.77
CA SER A 177 4.27 -18.67 19.88
C SER A 177 3.05 -17.79 19.58
N SER A 178 3.18 -16.80 18.68
CA SER A 178 2.08 -15.96 18.25
C SER A 178 2.16 -15.58 16.78
N ALA A 179 1.01 -15.55 16.10
CA ALA A 179 0.85 -14.90 14.80
C ALA A 179 -0.38 -13.99 14.84
N SER A 180 -0.36 -12.92 14.05
CA SER A 180 -1.49 -11.99 13.96
C SER A 180 -1.58 -11.29 12.61
N ILE A 181 -2.80 -11.00 12.19
CA ILE A 181 -3.13 -10.04 11.15
C ILE A 181 -3.53 -8.75 11.86
N THR A 182 -2.81 -7.67 11.58
CA THR A 182 -3.03 -6.35 12.18
C THR A 182 -3.37 -5.33 11.11
N LEU A 183 -4.23 -4.38 11.45
CA LEU A 183 -4.56 -3.20 10.66
C LEU A 183 -4.00 -1.97 11.38
N ILE A 184 -3.42 -1.03 10.63
CA ILE A 184 -2.78 0.16 11.21
C ILE A 184 -3.64 1.38 10.91
N THR A 185 -4.26 1.97 11.93
CA THR A 185 -4.99 3.23 11.82
C THR A 185 -4.03 4.42 12.01
N GLU A 186 -4.56 5.63 12.13
CA GLU A 186 -3.77 6.83 12.39
C GLU A 186 -3.00 6.69 13.71
N ASP A 187 -3.69 6.25 14.76
CA ASP A 187 -3.18 6.24 16.13
C ASP A 187 -2.99 4.84 16.72
N LEU A 188 -3.55 3.79 16.11
CA LEU A 188 -3.63 2.45 16.69
C LEU A 188 -3.21 1.36 15.71
N GLN A 189 -2.60 0.32 16.25
CA GLN A 189 -2.67 -1.01 15.68
C GLN A 189 -3.93 -1.70 16.21
N VAL A 190 -4.73 -2.26 15.30
CA VAL A 190 -5.91 -3.06 15.61
C VAL A 190 -5.69 -4.49 15.14
N ILE A 191 -5.99 -5.47 15.98
CA ILE A 191 -5.91 -6.89 15.67
C ILE A 191 -7.13 -7.29 14.86
N LYS A 192 -6.91 -7.72 13.62
CA LYS A 192 -7.95 -8.36 12.82
C LYS A 192 -8.10 -9.84 13.16
N SER A 193 -6.98 -10.51 13.42
CA SER A 193 -6.94 -11.91 13.83
C SER A 193 -5.67 -12.16 14.62
N VAL A 194 -5.74 -12.98 15.66
CA VAL A 194 -4.59 -13.35 16.50
C VAL A 194 -4.71 -14.79 16.96
N VAL A 195 -3.58 -15.49 16.94
CA VAL A 195 -3.43 -16.81 17.54
C VAL A 195 -2.15 -16.81 18.35
N GLY A 196 -2.29 -16.88 19.68
CA GLY A 196 -1.17 -16.74 20.63
C GLY A 196 -1.44 -15.62 21.63
N SER A 197 -0.44 -15.29 22.44
CA SER A 197 -0.57 -14.34 23.56
C SER A 197 0.17 -13.02 23.38
N LEU A 198 0.84 -12.80 22.24
CA LEU A 198 1.67 -11.61 22.02
C LEU A 198 0.97 -10.54 21.17
N GLY A 199 -0.04 -10.90 20.39
CA GLY A 199 -0.83 -9.96 19.60
C GLY A 199 -1.88 -9.23 20.45
N GLN A 200 -1.87 -7.91 20.39
CA GLN A 200 -2.85 -7.03 21.06
C GLN A 200 -3.02 -5.72 20.28
N ASP A 201 -4.14 -5.06 20.53
CA ASP A 201 -4.32 -3.67 20.11
C ASP A 201 -3.38 -2.78 20.93
N LEU A 202 -2.75 -1.82 20.27
CA LEU A 202 -1.77 -0.94 20.91
C LEU A 202 -1.60 0.38 20.14
N PRO A 203 -1.11 1.45 20.79
CA PRO A 203 -0.74 2.69 20.11
C PRO A 203 0.20 2.45 18.93
N ARG A 204 -0.07 3.08 17.79
CA ARG A 204 0.71 2.90 16.54
C ARG A 204 2.20 3.15 16.75
N ASN A 205 2.56 4.15 17.55
CA ASN A 205 3.96 4.46 17.86
C ASN A 205 4.70 3.35 18.64
N LEU A 206 3.97 2.38 19.21
CA LEU A 206 4.52 1.20 19.87
C LEU A 206 4.42 -0.06 18.99
N SER A 207 3.96 0.06 17.75
CA SER A 207 3.69 -1.07 16.86
C SER A 207 4.89 -1.43 16.00
N LEU A 208 5.36 -2.67 16.11
CA LEU A 208 6.29 -3.26 15.15
C LEU A 208 5.65 -3.42 13.76
N CYS A 209 4.33 -3.61 13.70
CA CYS A 209 3.59 -3.71 12.45
C CYS A 209 3.46 -2.36 11.73
N ALA A 210 3.37 -1.25 12.47
CA ALA A 210 3.45 0.09 11.90
C ALA A 210 4.80 0.30 11.20
N ARG A 211 5.88 -0.27 11.74
CA ARG A 211 7.22 -0.25 11.14
C ARG A 211 7.34 -1.18 9.95
N THR A 212 6.61 -2.30 9.96
CA THR A 212 6.52 -3.21 8.82
C THR A 212 5.89 -2.53 7.61
N ILE A 213 4.81 -1.76 7.78
CA ILE A 213 4.12 -1.11 6.66
C ILE A 213 4.88 0.09 6.07
N GLU A 214 6.00 0.51 6.67
CA GLU A 214 6.86 1.56 6.13
C GLU A 214 7.65 1.08 4.90
N GLN A 215 7.84 -0.24 4.74
CA GLN A 215 8.54 -0.85 3.59
C GLN A 215 7.64 -1.88 2.87
N ASP A 216 8.01 -2.30 1.67
CA ASP A 216 7.30 -3.32 0.86
C ASP A 216 7.84 -4.74 1.09
N ARG A 217 8.90 -4.87 1.90
CA ARG A 217 9.57 -6.12 2.23
C ARG A 217 9.25 -6.60 3.63
N THR A 218 9.55 -7.88 3.89
CA THR A 218 9.44 -8.47 5.22
C THR A 218 10.42 -7.80 6.19
N LEU A 219 9.92 -7.23 7.29
CA LEU A 219 10.73 -6.78 8.41
C LEU A 219 11.04 -7.97 9.29
N VAL A 220 12.32 -8.24 9.55
CA VAL A 220 12.79 -9.37 10.36
C VAL A 220 13.67 -8.86 11.49
N ILE A 221 13.32 -9.23 12.72
CA ILE A 221 14.07 -8.97 13.94
C ILE A 221 14.32 -10.33 14.59
N ALA A 222 15.51 -10.90 14.33
CA ALA A 222 15.87 -12.25 14.78
C ALA A 222 15.99 -12.36 16.31
N ASP A 223 16.59 -11.34 16.93
CA ASP A 223 16.67 -11.17 18.39
C ASP A 223 16.60 -9.69 18.80
N ALA A 224 15.38 -9.23 19.09
CA ALA A 224 15.08 -7.87 19.49
C ALA A 224 15.81 -7.44 20.79
N SER A 225 16.20 -8.38 21.66
CA SER A 225 16.91 -8.04 22.91
C SER A 225 18.36 -7.61 22.70
N THR A 226 18.94 -7.99 21.56
CA THR A 226 20.31 -7.64 21.17
C THR A 226 20.38 -6.57 20.10
N ASP A 227 19.26 -6.32 19.43
CA ASP A 227 19.17 -5.32 18.36
C ASP A 227 19.21 -3.90 18.95
N PRO A 228 20.18 -3.05 18.56
CA PRO A 228 20.29 -1.69 19.08
C PRO A 228 19.05 -0.81 18.85
N GLU A 229 18.27 -1.08 17.80
CA GLU A 229 17.05 -0.33 17.47
C GLU A 229 15.86 -0.76 18.35
N TRP A 230 15.80 -2.05 18.72
CA TRP A 230 14.62 -2.64 19.37
C TRP A 230 14.79 -3.00 20.84
N ARG A 231 16.02 -3.14 21.34
CA ARG A 231 16.26 -3.62 22.72
C ARG A 231 15.58 -2.78 23.80
N ASP A 232 15.47 -1.47 23.55
CA ASP A 232 14.88 -0.49 24.46
C ASP A 232 13.39 -0.25 24.16
N HIS A 233 12.84 -0.92 23.13
CA HIS A 233 11.44 -0.81 22.74
C HIS A 233 10.52 -1.39 23.83
N PRO A 234 9.37 -0.77 24.17
CA PRO A 234 8.53 -1.21 25.28
C PRO A 234 8.04 -2.66 25.20
N LEU A 235 7.76 -3.16 24.00
CA LEU A 235 7.35 -4.56 23.79
C LEU A 235 8.48 -5.57 24.01
N VAL A 236 9.74 -5.12 24.00
CA VAL A 236 10.96 -5.94 24.10
C VAL A 236 11.54 -5.87 25.51
N ALA A 237 11.77 -4.65 26.02
CA ALA A 237 12.29 -4.39 27.35
C ALA A 237 11.26 -4.66 28.46
N GLY A 238 9.98 -4.42 28.16
CA GLY A 238 8.85 -4.65 29.06
C GLY A 238 8.11 -5.95 28.76
N ARG A 239 6.83 -5.99 29.13
CA ARG A 239 5.91 -7.06 28.70
C ARG A 239 5.36 -6.73 27.30
N PRO A 240 5.19 -7.73 26.43
CA PRO A 240 5.25 -9.16 26.71
C PRO A 240 6.66 -9.78 26.62
N GLY A 241 7.69 -9.00 26.29
CA GLY A 241 9.08 -9.49 26.21
C GLY A 241 9.37 -10.15 24.87
N VAL A 242 8.93 -9.53 23.78
CA VAL A 242 9.17 -10.01 22.41
C VAL A 242 10.67 -10.15 22.18
N ARG A 243 11.08 -11.28 21.60
CA ARG A 243 12.46 -11.58 21.18
C ARG A 243 12.56 -11.76 19.69
N PHE A 244 11.59 -12.40 19.07
CA PHE A 244 11.54 -12.55 17.62
C PHE A 244 10.33 -11.82 17.04
N TYR A 245 10.54 -11.15 15.91
CA TYR A 245 9.48 -10.57 15.10
C TYR A 245 9.78 -10.79 13.61
N ALA A 246 8.78 -11.21 12.85
CA ALA A 246 8.81 -11.12 11.40
C ALA A 246 7.45 -10.66 10.89
N GLY A 247 7.40 -9.55 10.16
CA GLY A 247 6.17 -8.97 9.63
C GLY A 247 6.26 -8.77 8.13
N HIS A 248 5.23 -9.16 7.39
CA HIS A 248 5.07 -8.80 5.98
C HIS A 248 3.85 -7.89 5.80
N PRO A 249 3.95 -6.80 5.02
CA PRO A 249 2.82 -5.92 4.76
C PRO A 249 1.63 -6.64 4.15
N VAL A 250 0.43 -6.19 4.49
CA VAL A 250 -0.83 -6.59 3.85
C VAL A 250 -1.37 -5.37 3.11
N CYS A 251 -1.48 -5.52 1.79
CA CYS A 251 -1.89 -4.47 0.88
C CYS A 251 -3.35 -4.64 0.47
N THR A 252 -4.06 -3.51 0.29
CA THR A 252 -5.31 -3.53 -0.47
C THR A 252 -5.04 -3.83 -1.94
N ALA A 253 -6.09 -4.13 -2.70
CA ALA A 253 -5.99 -4.27 -4.13
C ALA A 253 -5.39 -3.02 -4.83
N GLY A 254 -5.41 -1.84 -4.20
CA GLY A 254 -4.76 -0.63 -4.72
C GLY A 254 -3.27 -0.53 -4.41
N GLY A 255 -2.66 -1.52 -3.74
CA GLY A 255 -1.26 -1.46 -3.30
C GLY A 255 -1.04 -0.70 -1.99
N TRP A 256 -2.11 -0.26 -1.30
CA TRP A 256 -1.98 0.44 -0.02
C TRP A 256 -1.70 -0.54 1.12
N ARG A 257 -0.56 -0.38 1.78
CA ARG A 257 -0.13 -1.16 2.96
C ARG A 257 -0.96 -0.78 4.18
N ILE A 258 -2.09 -1.43 4.37
CA ILE A 258 -3.04 -1.08 5.45
C ILE A 258 -2.76 -1.82 6.76
N GLY A 259 -1.91 -2.84 6.72
CA GLY A 259 -1.71 -3.76 7.82
C GLY A 259 -0.52 -4.68 7.61
N ALA A 260 -0.40 -5.70 8.46
CA ALA A 260 0.66 -6.69 8.36
C ALA A 260 0.17 -8.07 8.82
N LEU A 261 0.71 -9.13 8.20
CA LEU A 261 0.74 -10.46 8.77
C LEU A 261 2.08 -10.60 9.49
N CYS A 262 2.04 -10.77 10.81
CA CYS A 262 3.23 -10.83 11.63
C CYS A 262 3.29 -12.08 12.51
N LEU A 263 4.53 -12.50 12.74
CA LEU A 263 4.96 -13.59 13.58
C LEU A 263 5.72 -13.00 14.76
N MET A 264 5.44 -13.48 15.96
CA MET A 264 6.09 -13.02 17.18
C MET A 264 6.47 -14.20 18.06
N ASP A 265 7.60 -14.06 18.76
CA ASP A 265 8.00 -15.02 19.77
C ASP A 265 8.74 -14.44 20.97
N ASP A 266 8.70 -15.16 22.09
CA ASP A 266 9.42 -14.87 23.34
C ASP A 266 10.84 -15.46 23.35
N ARG A 267 11.24 -16.12 22.26
CA ARG A 267 12.59 -16.63 21.99
C ARG A 267 13.11 -16.07 20.67
N SER A 268 14.42 -15.88 20.57
CA SER A 268 15.04 -15.53 19.30
C SER A 268 14.93 -16.68 18.30
N ARG A 269 14.91 -16.34 17.01
CA ARG A 269 14.77 -17.33 15.93
C ARG A 269 15.64 -16.98 14.73
N THR A 270 16.08 -18.01 14.02
CA THR A 270 16.60 -17.87 12.66
C THR A 270 15.44 -17.71 11.69
N PHE A 271 15.59 -16.84 10.71
CA PHE A 271 14.59 -16.61 9.67
C PHE A 271 15.31 -16.50 8.33
N THR A 272 14.98 -17.40 7.41
CA THR A 272 15.63 -17.55 6.11
C THR A 272 14.86 -16.84 5.00
N GLU A 273 15.45 -16.73 3.81
CA GLU A 273 14.74 -16.18 2.65
C GLU A 273 13.53 -17.05 2.24
N ASN A 274 13.62 -18.37 2.40
CA ASN A 274 12.49 -19.27 2.18
C ASN A 274 11.35 -18.98 3.18
N ASP A 275 11.69 -18.64 4.42
CA ASP A 275 10.70 -18.25 5.42
C ASP A 275 10.04 -16.91 5.05
N ALA A 276 10.83 -15.96 4.53
CA ALA A 276 10.31 -14.69 4.02
C ALA A 276 9.35 -14.88 2.84
N GLN A 277 9.69 -15.79 1.91
CA GLN A 277 8.82 -16.15 0.79
C GLN A 277 7.52 -16.82 1.27
N ALA A 278 7.60 -17.74 2.23
CA ALA A 278 6.42 -18.38 2.81
C ALA A 278 5.51 -17.37 3.53
N LEU A 279 6.10 -16.41 4.26
CA LEU A 279 5.33 -15.37 4.96
C LEU A 279 4.65 -14.42 3.98
N ARG A 280 5.36 -14.02 2.92
CA ARG A 280 4.81 -13.23 1.81
C ARG A 280 3.65 -13.94 1.13
N TYR A 281 3.77 -15.25 0.89
CA TYR A 281 2.68 -16.06 0.32
C TYR A 281 1.43 -16.08 1.22
N LEU A 282 1.60 -16.23 2.53
CA LEU A 282 0.48 -16.17 3.48
C LEU A 282 -0.13 -14.77 3.55
N ALA A 283 0.68 -13.71 3.48
CA ALA A 283 0.18 -12.34 3.40
C ALA A 283 -0.65 -12.13 2.13
N ALA A 284 -0.20 -12.65 0.97
CA ALA A 284 -0.98 -12.62 -0.26
C ALA A 284 -2.32 -13.37 -0.11
N GLN A 285 -2.37 -14.47 0.65
CA GLN A 285 -3.63 -15.13 0.97
C GLN A 285 -4.57 -14.25 1.80
N VAL A 286 -4.04 -13.46 2.74
CA VAL A 286 -4.86 -12.47 3.47
C VAL A 286 -5.45 -11.47 2.47
N GLN A 287 -4.64 -10.94 1.57
CA GLN A 287 -5.06 -9.93 0.58
C GLN A 287 -6.15 -10.46 -0.36
N MET A 288 -6.10 -11.73 -0.75
CA MET A 288 -7.15 -12.36 -1.57
C MET A 288 -8.49 -12.55 -0.84
N GLN A 289 -8.53 -12.40 0.48
CA GLN A 289 -9.72 -12.56 1.32
C GLN A 289 -10.28 -11.22 1.82
N MET A 290 -9.70 -10.10 1.39
CA MET A 290 -10.15 -8.73 1.69
C MET A 290 -11.25 -8.31 0.73
#